data_AF-A0A4R0G7R9-F1
#
_entry.id   AF-A0A4R0G7R9-F1
#
_cell.length_a   1.000
_cell.length_b   1.000
_cell.length_c   1.000
_cell.angle_alpha   90.00
_cell.angle_beta   90.00
_cell.angle_gamma   90.00
#
_symmetry.space_group_name_H-M   'P 1'
#
loop_
_entity.id
_entity.type
_entity.pdbx_description
1 polymer ?
#
loop_
_entity_poly.entity_id
_entity_poly.type
_entity_poly.pdbx_seq_one_letter_code
_entity_poly.pdbx_strand_id
1 'polypeptide(L)'
;MADRLEEYRRKRDAARTPEPVPSERSHRRAGGDRRRFVIQQHHARSLHWDLRLEHDGVLASWAVPRGLPREPGRNHLAVHTEDHPLEYLDFSGEIPAGEYGGGRMVIHDRGSYHCEKWQDREVVVELHGDRTSGRYVLFATGGRDGRDWMVRRTDPAPPGWTSMPEPVAPMRPTPAARLPADQAGWGYELRWDGVRALAYVAGGRLRLCSDTGADITAEYAWLRAMAETLAPTEAVLDGILVRIDRAGRVRPARGGRGTSDAQYLLVDLLWLEGSTSTNLPYRQRRELLEGLALAGPHWQTPPWFPGTGADALRTAREQGLPGVVAKRLDSVYEPGQRSRAWRSIDAS
;
A
#
# COMPACT_ATOMS: atom_id res chain seq x y z
N MET A 1 -16.65 5.66 39.42
CA MET A 1 -16.10 4.95 38.25
C MET A 1 -14.60 5.15 38.22
N ALA A 2 -13.85 4.12 37.84
CA ALA A 2 -12.41 4.23 37.62
C ALA A 2 -12.11 5.18 36.46
N ASP A 3 -10.98 5.87 36.54
CA ASP A 3 -10.56 6.87 35.57
C ASP A 3 -9.90 6.19 34.37
N ARG A 4 -10.63 6.07 33.26
CA ARG A 4 -10.18 5.31 32.07
C ARG A 4 -8.98 5.92 31.35
N LEU A 5 -8.69 7.20 31.57
CA LEU A 5 -7.57 7.92 30.97
C LEU A 5 -6.33 7.97 31.86
N GLU A 6 -6.33 7.29 33.02
CA GLU A 6 -5.20 7.31 33.95
C GLU A 6 -3.90 6.78 33.31
N GLU A 7 -3.96 5.60 32.68
CA GLU A 7 -2.80 5.05 31.96
C GLU A 7 -2.38 5.94 30.78
N TYR A 8 -3.35 6.54 30.08
CA TYR A 8 -3.08 7.45 28.99
C TYR A 8 -2.25 8.65 29.46
N ARG A 9 -2.71 9.35 30.51
CA ARG A 9 -2.01 10.50 31.10
C ARG A 9 -0.64 10.11 31.65
N ARG A 10 -0.51 8.95 32.30
CA ARG A 10 0.78 8.47 32.84
C ARG A 10 1.86 8.33 31.76
N LYS A 11 1.48 8.06 30.51
CA LYS A 11 2.41 7.87 29.38
C LYS A 11 2.79 9.16 28.65
N ARG A 12 2.17 10.30 28.95
CA ARG A 12 2.39 11.57 28.24
C ARG A 12 2.83 12.68 29.18
N ASP A 13 3.66 13.57 28.65
CA ASP A 13 3.97 14.85 29.26
C ASP A 13 3.36 15.96 28.39
N ALA A 14 2.32 16.63 28.90
CA ALA A 14 1.60 17.68 28.19
C ALA A 14 2.46 18.88 27.78
N ALA A 15 3.64 19.06 28.40
CA ALA A 15 4.59 20.10 28.01
C ALA A 15 5.47 19.70 26.81
N ARG A 16 5.51 18.42 26.47
CA ARG A 16 6.44 17.85 25.47
C ARG A 16 5.76 17.28 24.24
N THR A 17 4.45 17.07 24.28
CA THR A 17 3.68 16.49 23.18
C THR A 17 2.56 17.43 22.73
N PRO A 18 2.27 17.52 21.41
CA PRO A 18 1.09 18.20 20.92
C PRO A 18 -0.20 17.38 21.08
N GLU A 19 -0.10 16.14 21.56
CA GLU A 19 -1.26 15.29 21.82
C GLU A 19 -2.21 15.92 22.87
N PRO A 20 -3.54 15.71 22.77
CA PRO A 20 -4.47 16.19 23.78
C PRO A 20 -4.30 15.42 25.09
N VAL A 21 -4.08 16.14 26.20
CA VAL A 21 -3.91 15.56 27.54
C VAL A 21 -4.90 16.24 28.52
N PRO A 22 -6.18 15.84 28.51
CA PRO A 22 -7.17 16.46 29.38
C PRO A 22 -6.89 16.15 30.85
N SER A 23 -6.92 17.19 31.70
CA SER A 23 -6.77 17.08 33.15
C SER A 23 -8.01 16.49 33.83
N GLU A 24 -9.18 16.65 33.21
CA GLU A 24 -10.46 16.17 33.73
C GLU A 24 -10.66 14.67 33.50
N ARG A 25 -11.51 14.07 34.33
CA ARG A 25 -11.96 12.69 34.16
C ARG A 25 -12.94 12.61 33.00
N SER A 26 -12.88 11.54 32.23
CA SER A 26 -13.87 11.32 31.17
C SER A 26 -15.27 11.17 31.77
N HIS A 27 -16.22 11.98 31.29
CA HIS A 27 -17.62 11.88 31.67
C HIS A 27 -18.36 10.98 30.67
N ARG A 28 -19.11 10.00 31.18
CA ARG A 28 -20.01 9.20 30.34
C ARG A 28 -21.07 10.13 29.74
N ARG A 29 -21.10 10.24 28.40
CA ARG A 29 -22.25 10.81 27.70
C ARG A 29 -23.40 9.80 27.70
N ALA A 30 -24.63 10.27 27.88
CA ALA A 30 -25.83 9.44 27.71
C ALA A 30 -25.83 8.86 26.27
N GLY A 31 -25.97 7.54 26.16
CA GLY A 31 -25.72 6.80 24.93
C GLY A 31 -26.68 7.16 23.81
N GLY A 32 -26.12 7.63 22.69
CA GLY A 32 -26.77 7.59 21.38
C GLY A 32 -26.39 6.30 20.65
N ASP A 33 -27.26 5.84 19.75
CA ASP A 33 -27.08 4.59 19.00
C ASP A 33 -25.95 4.69 17.93
N ARG A 34 -25.61 5.91 17.51
CA ARG A 34 -24.49 6.21 16.59
C ARG A 34 -23.34 6.84 17.35
N ARG A 35 -22.29 6.06 17.59
CA ARG A 35 -21.03 6.51 18.20
C ARG A 35 -20.02 6.84 17.10
N ARG A 36 -18.97 7.62 17.40
CA ARG A 36 -17.96 8.02 16.40
C ARG A 36 -16.78 7.07 16.40
N PHE A 37 -16.11 6.97 15.25
CA PHE A 37 -14.80 6.34 15.17
C PHE A 37 -13.82 7.23 14.39
N VAL A 38 -12.54 6.99 14.62
CA VAL A 38 -11.46 7.52 13.80
C VAL A 38 -10.45 6.41 13.52
N ILE A 39 -9.87 6.43 12.32
CA ILE A 39 -8.73 5.61 11.93
C ILE A 39 -7.60 6.56 11.61
N GLN A 40 -6.49 6.46 12.32
CA GLN A 40 -5.31 7.28 12.10
C GLN A 40 -4.19 6.45 11.50
N GLN A 41 -3.56 6.94 10.43
CA GLN A 41 -2.31 6.40 9.93
C GLN A 41 -1.18 6.96 10.80
N HIS A 42 -0.34 6.08 11.34
CA HIS A 42 0.71 6.45 12.28
C HIS A 42 2.08 5.94 11.80
N HIS A 43 2.92 6.89 11.38
CA HIS A 43 4.30 6.70 10.97
C HIS A 43 5.24 6.82 12.18
N ALA A 44 5.14 5.85 13.10
CA ALA A 44 6.04 5.73 14.24
C ALA A 44 7.33 4.96 13.84
N ARG A 45 7.88 4.13 14.74
CA ARG A 45 8.95 3.17 14.41
C ARG A 45 8.60 2.23 13.24
N SER A 46 7.30 2.00 13.04
CA SER A 46 6.74 1.27 11.90
C SER A 46 5.37 1.83 11.57
N LEU A 47 5.04 1.87 10.28
CA LEU A 47 3.71 2.24 9.81
C LEU A 47 2.62 1.28 10.35
N HIS A 48 1.58 1.86 10.94
CA HIS A 48 0.37 1.15 11.39
C HIS A 48 -0.85 2.07 11.36
N TRP A 49 -2.03 1.51 11.63
CA TRP A 49 -3.29 2.24 11.71
C TRP A 49 -3.90 2.10 13.10
N ASP A 50 -4.19 3.20 13.76
CA ASP A 50 -4.90 3.19 15.03
C ASP A 50 -6.41 3.25 14.77
N LEU A 51 -7.12 2.14 15.03
CA LEU A 51 -8.58 2.13 15.08
C LEU A 51 -9.02 2.59 16.46
N ARG A 52 -9.87 3.61 16.50
CA ARG A 52 -10.36 4.20 17.74
C ARG A 52 -11.88 4.30 17.71
N LEU A 53 -12.53 3.67 18.67
CA LEU A 53 -13.99 3.62 18.78
C LEU A 53 -14.42 4.42 20.02
N GLU A 54 -15.24 5.44 19.84
CA GLU A 54 -15.86 6.15 20.96
C GLU A 54 -16.73 5.20 21.76
N HIS A 55 -16.38 4.96 23.02
CA HIS A 55 -17.10 4.07 23.92
C HIS A 55 -16.93 4.56 25.37
N ASP A 56 -18.03 4.68 26.11
CA ASP A 56 -18.01 5.06 27.53
C ASP A 56 -17.25 6.37 27.87
N GLY A 57 -17.28 7.35 26.96
CA GLY A 57 -16.65 8.66 27.15
C GLY A 57 -15.15 8.71 26.83
N VAL A 58 -14.59 7.65 26.27
CA VAL A 58 -13.19 7.58 25.79
C VAL A 58 -13.15 6.95 24.40
N LEU A 59 -11.96 6.85 23.82
CA LEU A 59 -11.69 6.09 22.61
C LEU A 59 -10.99 4.77 22.95
N ALA A 60 -11.75 3.66 22.91
CA ALA A 60 -11.15 2.33 22.95
C ALA A 60 -10.31 2.14 21.68
N SER A 61 -9.06 1.72 21.83
CA SER A 61 -8.04 1.89 20.79
C SER A 61 -7.26 0.61 20.50
N TRP A 62 -7.05 0.35 19.21
CA TRP A 62 -6.24 -0.76 18.72
C TRP A 62 -5.26 -0.28 17.64
N ALA A 63 -3.98 -0.60 17.81
CA ALA A 63 -3.00 -0.48 16.74
C ALA A 63 -3.12 -1.69 15.79
N VAL A 64 -3.43 -1.44 14.53
CA VAL A 64 -3.66 -2.44 13.49
C VAL A 64 -2.55 -2.33 12.43
N PRO A 65 -1.48 -3.14 12.49
CA PRO A 65 -0.27 -2.92 11.69
C PRO A 65 -0.41 -3.13 10.18
N ARG A 66 -1.54 -3.69 9.73
CA ARG A 66 -1.89 -3.87 8.30
C ARG A 66 -3.18 -3.13 7.92
N GLY A 67 -3.67 -2.23 8.78
CA GLY A 67 -4.99 -1.62 8.60
C GLY A 67 -6.13 -2.63 8.76
N LEU A 68 -7.37 -2.16 8.64
CA LEU A 68 -8.53 -3.05 8.68
C LEU A 68 -8.62 -3.90 7.41
N PRO A 69 -8.93 -5.20 7.52
CA PRO A 69 -9.09 -6.05 6.36
C PRO A 69 -10.27 -5.56 5.51
N ARG A 70 -10.07 -5.44 4.20
CA ARG A 70 -11.10 -4.93 3.28
C ARG A 70 -12.00 -6.02 2.73
N GLU A 71 -11.57 -7.28 2.83
CA GLU A 71 -12.31 -8.48 2.46
C GLU A 71 -12.44 -9.46 3.64
N PRO A 72 -13.49 -10.33 3.65
CA PRO A 72 -13.62 -11.39 4.63
C PRO A 72 -12.56 -12.48 4.45
N GLY A 73 -12.41 -13.35 5.45
CA GLY A 73 -11.51 -14.52 5.39
C GLY A 73 -10.06 -14.26 5.79
N ARG A 74 -9.67 -12.99 6.01
CA ARG A 74 -8.36 -12.62 6.56
C ARG A 74 -8.49 -12.05 7.97
N ASN A 75 -7.64 -12.51 8.88
CA ASN A 75 -7.50 -11.94 10.21
C ASN A 75 -6.28 -11.02 10.25
N HIS A 76 -6.46 -9.79 10.70
CA HIS A 76 -5.36 -8.84 10.93
C HIS A 76 -5.09 -8.73 12.43
N LEU A 77 -3.81 -8.62 12.82
CA LEU A 77 -3.42 -8.33 14.20
C LEU A 77 -3.95 -6.94 14.58
N ALA A 78 -4.56 -6.85 15.75
CA ALA A 78 -5.01 -5.61 16.38
C ALA A 78 -4.47 -5.60 17.81
N VAL A 79 -3.48 -4.78 18.11
CA VAL A 79 -2.91 -4.70 19.45
C VAL A 79 -3.73 -3.70 20.25
N HIS A 80 -4.41 -4.15 21.30
CA HIS A 80 -5.18 -3.26 22.18
C HIS A 80 -4.23 -2.35 22.96
N THR A 81 -4.41 -1.05 22.82
CA THR A 81 -3.64 -0.01 23.52
C THR A 81 -4.48 0.60 24.64
N GLU A 82 -3.91 1.51 25.42
CA GLU A 82 -4.70 2.27 26.39
C GLU A 82 -5.83 3.08 25.71
N ASP A 83 -6.86 3.41 26.49
CA ASP A 83 -7.93 4.28 26.04
C ASP A 83 -7.39 5.69 25.75
N HIS A 84 -7.90 6.35 24.71
CA HIS A 84 -7.48 7.71 24.33
C HIS A 84 -8.60 8.73 24.59
N PRO A 85 -8.27 10.02 24.77
CA PRO A 85 -9.28 11.06 24.96
C PRO A 85 -10.06 11.33 23.66
N LEU A 86 -11.30 11.83 23.76
CA LEU A 86 -12.20 12.00 22.61
C LEU A 86 -11.68 13.00 21.58
N GLU A 87 -10.82 13.90 22.00
CA GLU A 87 -10.12 14.90 21.19
C GLU A 87 -9.24 14.25 20.10
N TYR A 88 -8.88 12.96 20.25
CA TYR A 88 -8.19 12.22 19.18
C TYR A 88 -9.03 12.01 17.93
N LEU A 89 -10.36 12.16 18.00
CA LEU A 89 -11.23 12.08 16.83
C LEU A 89 -10.85 13.11 15.75
N ASP A 90 -10.26 14.23 16.17
CA ASP A 90 -9.88 15.34 15.29
C ASP A 90 -8.37 15.60 15.28
N PHE A 91 -7.58 14.82 16.02
CA PHE A 91 -6.13 15.01 16.13
C PHE A 91 -5.37 14.51 14.88
N SER A 92 -4.44 15.33 14.41
CA SER A 92 -3.36 14.97 13.49
C SER A 92 -2.15 15.84 13.83
N GLY A 93 -0.94 15.30 13.71
CA GLY A 93 0.25 16.03 14.12
C GLY A 93 1.52 15.19 14.10
N GLU A 94 2.65 15.83 14.40
CA GLU A 94 3.94 15.19 14.59
C GLU A 94 4.20 15.05 16.09
N ILE A 95 4.25 13.81 16.60
CA ILE A 95 4.62 13.54 17.99
C ILE A 95 6.16 13.50 18.05
N PRO A 96 6.81 14.33 18.89
CA PRO A 96 8.26 14.44 18.90
C PRO A 96 8.99 13.12 19.12
N ALA A 97 10.16 12.98 18.50
CA ALA A 97 11.01 11.81 18.68
C ALA A 97 11.42 11.65 20.16
N GLY A 98 11.29 10.43 20.69
CA GLY A 98 11.58 10.11 22.09
C GLY A 98 10.36 10.15 23.01
N GLU A 99 9.26 10.76 22.58
CA GLU A 99 7.97 10.65 23.26
C GLU A 99 7.30 9.29 23.01
N TYR A 100 6.39 8.91 23.90
CA TYR A 100 5.57 7.70 23.70
C TYR A 100 4.69 7.89 22.46
N GLY A 101 4.79 6.98 21.50
CA GLY A 101 4.07 7.12 20.23
C GLY A 101 4.70 8.16 19.29
N GLY A 102 5.96 8.54 19.46
CA GLY A 102 6.66 9.45 18.55
C GLY A 102 6.57 9.05 17.07
N GLY A 103 6.25 10.02 16.23
CA GLY A 103 6.00 9.84 14.80
C GLY A 103 4.88 10.73 14.25
N ARG A 104 4.70 10.69 12.93
CA ARG A 104 3.66 11.45 12.24
C ARG A 104 2.32 10.72 12.30
N MET A 105 1.27 11.43 12.67
CA MET A 105 -0.10 10.92 12.73
C MET A 105 -1.03 11.73 11.83
N VAL A 106 -1.80 11.04 10.99
CA VAL A 106 -2.76 11.65 10.07
C VAL A 106 -4.07 10.89 10.13
N ILE A 107 -5.20 11.59 10.16
CA ILE A 107 -6.51 10.94 10.02
C ILE A 107 -6.62 10.29 8.64
N HIS A 108 -6.71 8.96 8.64
CA HIS A 108 -6.94 8.17 7.43
C HIS A 108 -8.43 8.17 7.06
N ASP A 109 -9.31 7.98 8.06
CA ASP A 109 -10.75 7.95 7.91
C ASP A 109 -11.44 8.28 9.24
N ARG A 110 -12.70 8.72 9.19
CA ARG A 110 -13.53 8.95 10.37
C ARG A 110 -15.00 8.82 10.00
N GLY A 111 -15.83 8.51 10.98
CA GLY A 111 -17.25 8.35 10.73
C GLY A 111 -18.03 7.98 11.97
N SER A 112 -19.16 7.30 11.74
CA SER A 112 -19.96 6.72 12.81
C SER A 112 -19.94 5.21 12.75
N TYR A 113 -20.17 4.55 13.87
CA TYR A 113 -20.34 3.12 13.94
C TYR A 113 -21.57 2.73 14.75
N HIS A 114 -22.17 1.61 14.38
CA HIS A 114 -23.17 0.91 15.19
C HIS A 114 -22.48 -0.19 16.00
N CYS A 115 -22.83 -0.30 17.28
CA CYS A 115 -22.26 -1.30 18.19
C CYS A 115 -23.25 -2.45 18.34
N GLU A 116 -22.96 -3.58 17.70
CA GLU A 116 -23.79 -4.78 17.83
C GLU A 116 -23.46 -5.55 19.12
N LYS A 117 -22.18 -5.57 19.50
CA LYS A 117 -21.69 -6.31 20.67
C LYS A 117 -20.46 -5.65 21.27
N TRP A 118 -20.45 -5.52 22.59
CA TRP A 118 -19.27 -5.08 23.34
C TRP A 118 -19.09 -5.95 24.59
N GLN A 119 -18.07 -6.80 24.57
CA GLN A 119 -17.66 -7.67 25.67
C GLN A 119 -16.15 -7.58 25.85
N ASP A 120 -15.64 -7.95 27.02
CA ASP A 120 -14.23 -7.81 27.39
C ASP A 120 -13.23 -8.46 26.42
N ARG A 121 -13.68 -9.48 25.69
CA ARG A 121 -12.85 -10.25 24.74
C ARG A 121 -13.37 -10.23 23.31
N GLU A 122 -14.47 -9.54 23.04
CA GLU A 122 -15.10 -9.51 21.72
C GLU A 122 -15.91 -8.23 21.52
N VAL A 123 -15.62 -7.53 20.43
CA VAL A 123 -16.31 -6.31 20.01
C VAL A 123 -16.78 -6.50 18.57
N VAL A 124 -18.07 -6.32 18.31
CA VAL A 124 -18.67 -6.37 16.97
C VAL A 124 -19.27 -5.02 16.65
N VAL A 125 -18.80 -4.43 15.55
CA VAL A 125 -19.20 -3.10 15.11
C VAL A 125 -19.43 -3.07 13.60
N GLU A 126 -20.38 -2.24 13.18
CA GLU A 126 -20.55 -1.85 11.80
C GLU A 126 -20.03 -0.42 11.62
N LEU A 127 -19.00 -0.25 10.79
CA LEU A 127 -18.38 1.04 10.52
C LEU A 127 -19.02 1.71 9.31
N HIS A 128 -19.24 3.03 9.41
CA HIS A 128 -19.72 3.89 8.32
C HIS A 128 -18.82 5.13 8.23
N GLY A 129 -17.74 5.04 7.46
CA GLY A 129 -16.85 6.14 7.08
C GLY A 129 -16.76 6.31 5.57
N ASP A 130 -15.89 7.22 5.13
CA ASP A 130 -15.71 7.56 3.71
C ASP A 130 -14.82 6.54 2.99
N ARG A 131 -13.84 5.96 3.69
CA ARG A 131 -12.88 4.97 3.14
C ARG A 131 -13.06 3.56 3.67
N THR A 132 -13.65 3.46 4.86
CA THR A 132 -13.85 2.23 5.61
C THR A 132 -15.31 2.08 5.95
N SER A 133 -15.92 1.05 5.39
CA SER A 133 -17.27 0.63 5.70
C SER A 133 -17.37 -0.89 5.73
N GLY A 134 -18.23 -1.40 6.62
CA GLY A 134 -18.48 -2.82 6.77
C GLY A 134 -18.54 -3.28 8.22
N ARG A 135 -18.77 -4.57 8.38
CA ARG A 135 -18.99 -5.20 9.67
C ARG A 135 -17.75 -5.93 10.14
N TYR A 136 -17.23 -5.53 11.28
CA TYR A 136 -15.98 -6.02 11.85
C TYR A 136 -16.20 -6.70 13.19
N VAL A 137 -15.44 -7.76 13.45
CA VAL A 137 -15.28 -8.31 14.79
C VAL A 137 -13.83 -8.22 15.22
N LEU A 138 -13.62 -7.63 16.39
CA LEU A 138 -12.38 -7.66 17.14
C LEU A 138 -12.49 -8.70 18.24
N PHE A 139 -11.50 -9.57 18.40
CA PHE A 139 -11.54 -10.61 19.42
C PHE A 139 -10.16 -10.86 20.02
N ALA A 140 -10.12 -11.02 21.34
CA ALA A 140 -8.89 -11.25 22.10
C ALA A 140 -8.40 -12.69 21.93
N THR A 141 -7.14 -12.86 21.56
CA THR A 141 -6.50 -14.17 21.36
C THR A 141 -5.72 -14.67 22.58
N GLY A 142 -5.63 -13.86 23.64
CA GLY A 142 -5.01 -14.27 24.91
C GLY A 142 -3.48 -14.26 24.92
N GLY A 143 -2.84 -13.53 24.00
CA GLY A 143 -1.39 -13.33 24.00
C GLY A 143 -0.87 -12.35 25.08
N ARG A 144 0.32 -11.76 24.89
CA ARG A 144 1.08 -11.07 25.96
C ARG A 144 0.24 -10.00 26.65
N ASP A 145 0.15 -10.08 27.98
CA ASP A 145 -0.58 -9.13 28.85
C ASP A 145 -2.07 -8.92 28.49
N GLY A 146 -2.69 -9.82 27.72
CA GLY A 146 -4.09 -9.68 27.29
C GLY A 146 -4.33 -8.65 26.17
N ARG A 147 -3.26 -8.13 25.54
CA ARG A 147 -3.35 -7.07 24.51
C ARG A 147 -3.41 -7.58 23.08
N ASP A 148 -3.16 -8.87 22.86
CA ASP A 148 -3.16 -9.44 21.51
C ASP A 148 -4.59 -9.76 21.05
N TRP A 149 -5.12 -8.89 20.19
CA TRP A 149 -6.42 -9.08 19.53
C TRP A 149 -6.22 -9.31 18.04
N MET A 150 -7.26 -9.82 17.41
CA MET A 150 -7.38 -9.88 15.96
C MET A 150 -8.62 -9.13 15.53
N VAL A 151 -8.61 -8.59 14.32
CA VAL A 151 -9.76 -7.99 13.65
C VAL A 151 -10.00 -8.69 12.33
N ARG A 152 -11.27 -8.96 12.01
CA ARG A 152 -11.71 -9.50 10.72
C ARG A 152 -12.97 -8.81 10.24
N ARG A 153 -13.09 -8.66 8.92
CA ARG A 153 -14.34 -8.31 8.26
C ARG A 153 -15.25 -9.54 8.22
N THR A 154 -16.55 -9.36 8.43
CA THR A 154 -17.53 -10.45 8.52
C THR A 154 -18.65 -10.36 7.49
N ASP A 155 -18.93 -9.16 6.98
CA ASP A 155 -19.77 -8.97 5.82
C ASP A 155 -18.99 -9.24 4.51
N PRO A 156 -19.70 -9.50 3.40
CA PRO A 156 -19.07 -9.63 2.09
C PRO A 156 -18.26 -8.39 1.72
N ALA A 157 -17.25 -8.57 0.87
CA ALA A 157 -16.56 -7.44 0.27
C ALA A 157 -17.52 -6.63 -0.63
N PRO A 158 -17.23 -5.34 -0.89
CA PRO A 158 -18.06 -4.51 -1.76
C PRO A 158 -18.26 -5.14 -3.15
N PRO A 159 -19.40 -4.89 -3.84
CA PRO A 159 -19.61 -5.36 -5.20
C PRO A 159 -18.47 -4.93 -6.13
N GLY A 160 -18.00 -5.86 -6.98
CA GLY A 160 -16.87 -5.63 -7.87
C GLY A 160 -15.49 -5.83 -7.23
N TRP A 161 -15.42 -6.10 -5.92
CA TRP A 161 -14.16 -6.43 -5.25
C TRP A 161 -13.61 -7.78 -5.74
N THR A 162 -12.31 -7.80 -5.99
CA THR A 162 -11.46 -8.93 -6.35
C THR A 162 -10.32 -8.98 -5.36
N SER A 163 -10.10 -10.15 -4.76
CA SER A 163 -8.97 -10.34 -3.85
C SER A 163 -7.64 -10.07 -4.56
N MET A 164 -6.66 -9.60 -3.80
CA MET A 164 -5.30 -9.45 -4.31
C MET A 164 -4.81 -10.79 -4.86
N PRO A 165 -4.32 -10.86 -6.11
CA PRO A 165 -3.86 -12.11 -6.69
C PRO A 165 -2.57 -12.60 -6.01
N GLU A 166 -2.37 -13.91 -5.93
CA GLU A 166 -1.20 -14.50 -5.28
C GLU A 166 -0.65 -15.71 -6.06
N PRO A 167 0.63 -15.69 -6.49
CA PRO A 167 1.34 -14.65 -7.25
C PRO A 167 0.96 -14.65 -8.75
N VAL A 168 1.06 -13.49 -9.42
CA VAL A 168 0.87 -13.35 -10.86
C VAL A 168 2.15 -13.71 -11.61
N ALA A 169 2.08 -14.63 -12.58
CA ALA A 169 3.19 -14.92 -13.48
C ALA A 169 3.35 -13.78 -14.52
N PRO A 170 4.57 -13.27 -14.79
CA PRO A 170 4.72 -12.12 -15.68
C PRO A 170 4.44 -12.43 -17.15
N MET A 171 3.74 -11.53 -17.84
CA MET A 171 3.57 -11.55 -19.31
C MET A 171 4.89 -11.21 -19.99
N ARG A 172 5.28 -11.93 -21.04
CA ARG A 172 6.57 -11.78 -21.74
C ARG A 172 6.41 -11.29 -23.18
N PRO A 173 7.30 -10.41 -23.67
CA PRO A 173 7.28 -10.00 -25.07
C PRO A 173 7.78 -11.10 -26.01
N THR A 174 7.31 -11.08 -27.24
CA THR A 174 7.88 -11.86 -28.36
C THR A 174 8.98 -11.03 -29.04
N PRO A 175 10.19 -11.58 -29.29
CA PRO A 175 11.20 -10.89 -30.08
C PRO A 175 10.70 -10.55 -31.49
N ALA A 176 11.01 -9.35 -31.98
CA ALA A 176 10.66 -8.90 -33.32
C ALA A 176 11.81 -8.09 -33.95
N ALA A 177 12.08 -8.35 -35.23
CA ALA A 177 13.17 -7.69 -35.95
C ALA A 177 12.88 -6.21 -36.29
N ARG A 178 11.60 -5.81 -36.33
CA ARG A 178 11.18 -4.47 -36.75
C ARG A 178 10.04 -3.97 -35.87
N LEU A 179 9.94 -2.64 -35.78
CA LEU A 179 8.79 -1.97 -35.19
C LEU A 179 7.49 -2.36 -35.93
N PRO A 180 6.33 -2.37 -35.24
CA PRO A 180 5.03 -2.48 -35.89
C PRO A 180 4.88 -1.41 -37.00
N ALA A 181 4.29 -1.80 -38.13
CA ALA A 181 4.05 -0.89 -39.26
C ALA A 181 3.06 0.21 -38.89
N ASP A 182 1.94 -0.17 -38.28
CA ASP A 182 1.05 0.77 -37.58
C ASP A 182 1.65 1.07 -36.20
N GLN A 183 2.32 2.21 -36.07
CA GLN A 183 2.86 2.63 -34.78
C GLN A 183 1.78 3.21 -33.85
N ALA A 184 0.69 3.78 -34.39
CA ALA A 184 -0.35 4.46 -33.61
C ALA A 184 -1.13 3.50 -32.69
N GLY A 185 -1.24 2.22 -33.07
CA GLY A 185 -1.83 1.18 -32.24
C GLY A 185 -0.95 0.70 -31.06
N TRP A 186 0.23 1.28 -30.84
CA TRP A 186 1.24 0.78 -29.89
C TRP A 186 1.77 1.86 -28.96
N GLY A 187 2.04 1.46 -27.72
CA GLY A 187 2.87 2.22 -26.78
C GLY A 187 4.26 1.61 -26.69
N TYR A 188 5.27 2.45 -26.56
CA TYR A 188 6.67 2.04 -26.55
C TYR A 188 7.31 2.40 -25.22
N GLU A 189 7.97 1.43 -24.59
CA GLU A 189 8.79 1.63 -23.40
C GLU A 189 10.25 1.32 -23.73
N LEU A 190 11.18 2.03 -23.10
CA LEU A 190 12.60 1.67 -23.19
C LEU A 190 12.80 0.28 -22.54
N ARG A 191 13.59 -0.57 -23.19
CA ARG A 191 13.92 -1.89 -22.65
C ARG A 191 15.09 -1.77 -21.69
N TRP A 192 14.87 -2.20 -20.46
CA TRP A 192 15.85 -2.15 -19.39
C TRP A 192 16.49 -3.52 -19.18
N ASP A 193 17.83 -3.56 -19.05
CA ASP A 193 18.54 -4.77 -18.62
C ASP A 193 18.50 -4.85 -17.09
N GLY A 194 17.56 -5.64 -16.56
CA GLY A 194 17.29 -5.68 -15.14
C GLY A 194 16.67 -6.97 -14.62
N VAL A 195 16.49 -7.04 -13.30
CA VAL A 195 15.81 -8.15 -12.63
C VAL A 195 14.32 -7.83 -12.60
N ARG A 196 13.49 -8.65 -13.24
CA ARG A 196 12.02 -8.46 -13.19
C ARG A 196 11.47 -8.88 -11.83
N ALA A 197 10.63 -8.04 -11.27
CA ALA A 197 10.03 -8.26 -9.96
C ALA A 197 8.61 -7.68 -9.88
N LEU A 198 7.72 -8.39 -9.20
CA LEU A 198 6.34 -7.95 -8.93
C LEU A 198 6.22 -7.51 -7.48
N ALA A 199 5.78 -6.27 -7.27
CA ALA A 199 5.54 -5.70 -5.96
C ALA A 199 4.07 -5.83 -5.57
N TYR A 200 3.81 -6.51 -4.46
CA TYR A 200 2.51 -6.60 -3.80
C TYR A 200 2.55 -5.65 -2.61
N VAL A 201 1.77 -4.58 -2.68
CA VAL A 201 1.68 -3.56 -1.64
C VAL A 201 0.32 -3.66 -0.96
N ALA A 202 0.32 -3.95 0.34
CA ALA A 202 -0.89 -4.02 1.16
C ALA A 202 -0.60 -3.50 2.57
N GLY A 203 -1.48 -2.64 3.10
CA GLY A 203 -1.28 -2.02 4.42
C GLY A 203 0.12 -1.41 4.60
N GLY A 204 0.65 -0.75 3.57
CA GLY A 204 1.98 -0.13 3.58
C GLY A 204 3.17 -1.10 3.67
N ARG A 205 2.93 -2.38 3.42
CA ARG A 205 3.97 -3.43 3.42
C ARG A 205 4.22 -3.91 2.01
N LEU A 206 5.49 -4.14 1.73
CA LEU A 206 5.94 -4.74 0.47
C LEU A 206 6.12 -6.25 0.65
N ARG A 207 5.58 -7.01 -0.29
CA ARG A 207 6.09 -8.33 -0.67
C ARG A 207 6.56 -8.24 -2.12
N LEU A 208 7.80 -8.65 -2.39
CA LEU A 208 8.38 -8.61 -3.72
C LEU A 208 8.61 -10.05 -4.22
N CYS A 209 8.10 -10.38 -5.40
CA CYS A 209 8.29 -11.69 -6.01
C CYS A 209 9.13 -11.59 -7.29
N SER A 210 10.02 -12.56 -7.50
CA SER A 210 10.77 -12.72 -8.75
C SER A 210 9.86 -13.10 -9.92
N ASP A 211 10.42 -13.17 -11.13
CA ASP A 211 9.71 -13.64 -12.32
C ASP A 211 9.32 -15.14 -12.28
N THR A 212 9.90 -15.91 -11.36
CA THR A 212 9.55 -17.30 -11.04
C THR A 212 8.58 -17.42 -9.85
N GLY A 213 8.20 -16.31 -9.21
CA GLY A 213 7.31 -16.28 -8.06
C GLY A 213 7.99 -16.46 -6.70
N ALA A 214 9.32 -16.53 -6.64
CA ALA A 214 10.05 -16.62 -5.38
C ALA A 214 9.97 -15.29 -4.60
N ASP A 215 9.79 -15.35 -3.28
CA ASP A 215 9.83 -14.17 -2.42
C ASP A 215 11.28 -13.67 -2.29
N ILE A 216 11.52 -12.47 -2.79
CA ILE A 216 12.82 -11.78 -2.80
C ILE A 216 12.79 -10.50 -1.93
N THR A 217 11.76 -10.33 -1.10
CA THR A 217 11.51 -9.09 -0.33
C THR A 217 12.71 -8.67 0.52
N ALA A 218 13.38 -9.63 1.17
CA ALA A 218 14.51 -9.36 2.06
C ALA A 218 15.72 -8.77 1.32
N GLU A 219 15.96 -9.19 0.08
CA GLU A 219 17.08 -8.73 -0.75
C GLU A 219 16.93 -7.26 -1.19
N TYR A 220 15.69 -6.79 -1.23
CA TYR A 220 15.29 -5.46 -1.70
C TYR A 220 14.57 -4.65 -0.63
N ALA A 221 14.96 -4.83 0.64
CA ALA A 221 14.32 -4.20 1.80
C ALA A 221 14.27 -2.65 1.73
N TRP A 222 15.14 -2.03 0.93
CA TRP A 222 15.15 -0.60 0.65
C TRP A 222 13.91 -0.10 -0.10
N LEU A 223 13.13 -0.98 -0.74
CA LEU A 223 11.84 -0.66 -1.34
C LEU A 223 10.69 -0.57 -0.32
N ARG A 224 10.93 -0.86 0.96
CA ARG A 224 9.90 -0.70 2.01
C ARG A 224 9.28 0.71 1.99
N ALA A 225 10.11 1.73 1.81
CA ALA A 225 9.67 3.13 1.76
C ALA A 225 8.67 3.41 0.62
N MET A 226 8.75 2.67 -0.49
CA MET A 226 7.78 2.78 -1.58
C MET A 226 6.39 2.32 -1.13
N ALA A 227 6.31 1.19 -0.43
CA ALA A 227 5.04 0.68 0.09
C ALA A 227 4.45 1.61 1.16
N GLU A 228 5.28 2.18 2.03
CA GLU A 228 4.85 3.15 3.04
C GLU A 228 4.34 4.46 2.41
N THR A 229 4.97 4.90 1.31
CA THR A 229 4.53 6.08 0.54
C THR A 229 3.20 5.83 -0.18
N LEU A 230 3.01 4.62 -0.71
CA LEU A 230 1.77 4.26 -1.40
C LEU A 230 0.61 4.06 -0.43
N ALA A 231 0.87 3.77 0.84
CA ALA A 231 -0.16 3.56 1.86
C ALA A 231 -1.08 4.79 2.00
N PRO A 232 -2.41 4.60 2.07
CA PRO A 232 -3.12 3.34 2.31
C PRO A 232 -3.42 2.52 1.04
N THR A 233 -3.04 3.00 -0.14
CA THR A 233 -3.35 2.36 -1.41
C THR A 233 -2.68 0.99 -1.51
N GLU A 234 -3.45 0.00 -1.94
CA GLU A 234 -3.02 -1.37 -2.18
C GLU A 234 -2.94 -1.64 -3.67
N ALA A 235 -1.84 -2.26 -4.12
CA ALA A 235 -1.59 -2.49 -5.54
C ALA A 235 -0.73 -3.73 -5.78
N VAL A 236 -0.84 -4.29 -6.99
CA VAL A 236 0.12 -5.25 -7.55
C VAL A 236 0.76 -4.61 -8.78
N LEU A 237 2.08 -4.42 -8.73
CA LEU A 237 2.86 -3.68 -9.71
C LEU A 237 3.88 -4.61 -10.37
N ASP A 238 4.02 -4.51 -11.69
CA ASP A 238 5.07 -5.19 -12.47
C ASP A 238 6.21 -4.21 -12.74
N GLY A 239 7.46 -4.63 -12.53
CA GLY A 239 8.59 -3.73 -12.64
C GLY A 239 9.92 -4.41 -12.87
N ILE A 240 10.93 -3.57 -13.13
CA ILE A 240 12.30 -3.99 -13.42
C ILE A 240 13.26 -3.29 -12.45
N LEU A 241 14.07 -4.07 -11.75
CA LEU A 241 15.11 -3.59 -10.85
C LEU A 241 16.42 -3.41 -11.60
N VAL A 242 16.92 -2.19 -11.62
CA VAL A 242 18.13 -1.79 -12.33
C VAL A 242 19.08 -1.01 -11.43
N ARG A 243 20.36 -0.99 -11.81
CA ARG A 243 21.34 -0.01 -11.37
C ARG A 243 21.68 0.89 -12.53
N ILE A 244 21.68 2.20 -12.29
CA ILE A 244 22.03 3.22 -13.29
C ILE A 244 23.22 3.99 -12.74
N ASP A 245 24.40 3.76 -13.33
CA ASP A 245 25.61 4.45 -12.88
C ASP A 245 25.61 5.94 -13.32
N ARG A 246 26.59 6.71 -12.83
CA ARG A 246 26.71 8.15 -13.16
C ARG A 246 26.94 8.43 -14.65
N ALA A 247 27.37 7.43 -15.42
CA ALA A 247 27.54 7.52 -16.87
C ALA A 247 26.27 7.05 -17.63
N GLY A 248 25.18 6.76 -16.92
CA GLY A 248 23.90 6.32 -17.50
C GLY A 248 23.86 4.83 -17.86
N ARG A 249 24.88 4.04 -17.52
CA ARG A 249 24.89 2.61 -17.88
C ARG A 249 23.95 1.85 -16.97
N VAL A 250 23.08 1.06 -17.61
CA VAL A 250 22.08 0.23 -16.93
C VAL A 250 22.63 -1.17 -16.73
N ARG A 251 22.48 -1.72 -15.53
CA ARG A 251 22.79 -3.12 -15.20
C ARG A 251 21.72 -3.71 -14.30
N PRO A 252 21.58 -5.04 -14.23
CA PRO A 252 20.66 -5.64 -13.27
C PRO A 252 21.01 -5.34 -11.81
N ALA A 253 20.04 -4.84 -11.04
CA ALA A 253 20.18 -4.69 -9.60
C ALA A 253 20.02 -6.05 -8.90
N ARG A 254 21.11 -6.82 -8.85
CA ARG A 254 21.18 -8.03 -8.01
C ARG A 254 21.20 -7.62 -6.53
N GLY A 255 20.53 -8.40 -5.67
CA GLY A 255 20.37 -8.12 -4.24
C GLY A 255 21.68 -7.78 -3.53
N GLY A 256 21.63 -6.87 -2.54
CA GLY A 256 22.82 -6.42 -1.82
C GLY A 256 22.66 -5.09 -1.08
N ARG A 257 23.72 -4.67 -0.35
CA ARG A 257 23.68 -3.54 0.60
C ARG A 257 23.76 -2.14 -0.02
N GLY A 258 24.09 -2.01 -1.31
CA GLY A 258 24.20 -0.71 -1.97
C GLY A 258 22.92 -0.31 -2.70
N THR A 259 22.40 0.89 -2.46
CA THR A 259 21.17 1.40 -3.10
C THR A 259 21.38 2.68 -3.91
N SER A 260 22.55 3.32 -3.81
CA SER A 260 22.79 4.67 -4.33
C SER A 260 22.51 4.84 -5.83
N ASP A 261 22.67 3.77 -6.60
CA ASP A 261 22.40 3.71 -8.04
C ASP A 261 21.23 2.79 -8.40
N ALA A 262 20.56 2.18 -7.41
CA ALA A 262 19.48 1.23 -7.63
C ALA A 262 18.13 1.94 -7.84
N GLN A 263 17.35 1.44 -8.80
CA GLN A 263 16.01 1.92 -9.14
C GLN A 263 15.08 0.74 -9.41
N TYR A 264 13.84 0.84 -8.94
CA TYR A 264 12.73 -0.02 -9.36
C TYR A 264 11.85 0.73 -10.36
N LEU A 265 11.88 0.29 -11.61
CA LEU A 265 11.14 0.89 -12.71
C LEU A 265 9.79 0.19 -12.85
N LEU A 266 8.71 0.90 -12.54
CA LEU A 266 7.34 0.36 -12.53
C LEU A 266 6.73 0.46 -13.94
N VAL A 267 6.45 -0.68 -14.57
CA VAL A 267 6.08 -0.74 -15.98
C VAL A 267 4.63 -1.17 -16.25
N ASP A 268 3.97 -1.80 -15.29
CA ASP A 268 2.55 -2.16 -15.40
C ASP A 268 1.87 -2.23 -14.03
N LEU A 269 0.54 -2.12 -14.02
CA LEU A 269 -0.32 -2.22 -12.85
C LEU A 269 -1.30 -3.37 -13.09
N LEU A 270 -1.32 -4.37 -12.19
CA LEU A 270 -2.05 -5.64 -12.37
C LEU A 270 -3.28 -5.77 -11.46
N TRP A 271 -3.29 -5.01 -10.36
CA TRP A 271 -4.41 -4.93 -9.43
C TRP A 271 -4.29 -3.64 -8.61
N LEU A 272 -5.43 -3.00 -8.31
CA LEU A 272 -5.51 -1.76 -7.54
C LEU A 272 -6.79 -1.75 -6.71
N GLU A 273 -6.69 -1.54 -5.40
CA GLU A 273 -7.84 -1.24 -4.52
C GLU A 273 -9.03 -2.19 -4.68
N GLY A 274 -8.77 -3.50 -4.74
CA GLY A 274 -9.84 -4.49 -4.91
C GLY A 274 -10.25 -4.72 -6.35
N SER A 275 -9.60 -4.14 -7.35
CA SER A 275 -9.96 -4.32 -8.76
C SER A 275 -8.79 -4.87 -9.56
N THR A 276 -9.00 -5.96 -10.29
CA THR A 276 -8.00 -6.42 -11.26
C THR A 276 -7.95 -5.48 -12.45
N SER A 277 -6.75 -5.04 -12.81
CA SER A 277 -6.51 -4.25 -14.02
C SER A 277 -6.04 -5.13 -15.18
N THR A 278 -5.76 -6.42 -14.96
CA THR A 278 -5.25 -7.33 -16.03
C THR A 278 -6.17 -7.42 -17.25
N ASN A 279 -7.48 -7.29 -17.04
CA ASN A 279 -8.49 -7.31 -18.12
C ASN A 279 -8.67 -5.93 -18.80
N LEU A 280 -8.00 -4.89 -18.33
CA LEU A 280 -8.05 -3.56 -18.95
C LEU A 280 -7.04 -3.46 -20.10
N PRO A 281 -7.37 -2.68 -21.15
CA PRO A 281 -6.40 -2.25 -22.17
C PRO A 281 -5.12 -1.67 -21.56
N TYR A 282 -3.96 -1.96 -22.16
CA TYR A 282 -2.66 -1.48 -21.71
C TYR A 282 -2.61 0.04 -21.53
N ARG A 283 -3.26 0.82 -22.41
CA ARG A 283 -3.37 2.27 -22.26
C ARG A 283 -3.97 2.65 -20.89
N GLN A 284 -5.08 2.03 -20.50
CA GLN A 284 -5.74 2.32 -19.24
C GLN A 284 -4.90 1.88 -18.04
N ARG A 285 -4.21 0.73 -18.13
CA ARG A 285 -3.29 0.29 -17.07
C ARG A 285 -2.14 1.27 -16.87
N ARG A 286 -1.59 1.84 -17.96
CA ARG A 286 -0.57 2.88 -17.91
C ARG A 286 -1.09 4.17 -17.30
N GLU A 287 -2.26 4.65 -17.70
CA GLU A 287 -2.89 5.85 -17.12
C GLU A 287 -3.13 5.68 -15.61
N LEU A 288 -3.62 4.52 -15.18
CA LEU A 288 -3.80 4.20 -13.76
C LEU A 288 -2.46 4.16 -13.01
N LEU A 289 -1.43 3.53 -13.59
CA LEU A 289 -0.09 3.48 -12.99
C LEU A 289 0.54 4.87 -12.86
N GLU A 290 0.41 5.72 -13.88
CA GLU A 290 0.88 7.11 -13.85
C GLU A 290 0.11 7.94 -12.83
N GLY A 291 -1.19 7.69 -12.68
CA GLY A 291 -2.05 8.33 -11.67
C GLY A 291 -1.63 8.03 -10.23
N LEU A 292 -0.89 6.93 -9.98
CA LEU A 292 -0.30 6.66 -8.66
C LEU A 292 0.89 7.58 -8.33
N ALA A 293 1.41 8.32 -9.32
CA ALA A 293 2.52 9.25 -9.17
C ALA A 293 3.74 8.66 -8.44
N LEU A 294 4.03 7.38 -8.68
CA LEU A 294 5.12 6.66 -8.04
C LEU A 294 6.46 7.17 -8.55
N ALA A 295 7.04 8.09 -7.79
CA ALA A 295 8.39 8.63 -7.97
C ALA A 295 9.03 8.87 -6.59
N GLY A 296 10.19 8.28 -6.36
CA GLY A 296 10.93 8.40 -5.12
C GLY A 296 12.42 8.13 -5.32
N PRO A 297 13.21 8.08 -4.24
CA PRO A 297 14.68 8.00 -4.34
C PRO A 297 15.19 6.78 -5.12
N HIS A 298 14.47 5.66 -5.01
CA HIS A 298 14.87 4.38 -5.59
C HIS A 298 13.76 3.69 -6.40
N TRP A 299 12.70 4.41 -6.75
CA TRP A 299 11.62 3.88 -7.58
C TRP A 299 11.03 4.98 -8.45
N GLN A 300 10.58 4.61 -9.65
CA GLN A 300 9.89 5.54 -10.53
C GLN A 300 9.05 4.80 -11.57
N THR A 301 8.00 5.46 -12.03
CA THR A 301 7.27 5.05 -13.23
C THR A 301 7.96 5.71 -14.43
N PRO A 302 8.75 4.97 -15.25
CA PRO A 302 9.36 5.54 -16.44
C PRO A 302 8.30 6.02 -17.45
N PRO A 303 8.64 7.00 -18.30
CA PRO A 303 7.77 7.43 -19.37
C PRO A 303 7.55 6.29 -20.38
N TRP A 304 6.42 6.38 -21.07
CA TRP A 304 6.08 5.55 -22.22
C TRP A 304 5.65 6.46 -23.36
N PHE A 305 5.73 5.94 -24.58
CA PHE A 305 5.63 6.74 -25.79
C PHE A 305 4.56 6.15 -26.72
N PRO A 306 3.30 6.63 -26.71
CA PRO A 306 2.28 6.18 -27.65
C PRO A 306 2.57 6.65 -29.08
N GLY A 307 2.54 5.75 -30.07
CA GLY A 307 2.63 6.13 -31.48
C GLY A 307 4.02 6.50 -32.02
N THR A 308 5.03 6.67 -31.16
CA THR A 308 6.34 7.24 -31.53
C THR A 308 7.50 6.23 -31.38
N GLY A 309 7.28 5.00 -31.87
CA GLY A 309 8.24 3.90 -31.73
C GLY A 309 9.60 4.15 -32.38
N ALA A 310 9.64 4.84 -33.52
CA ALA A 310 10.89 5.19 -34.20
C ALA A 310 11.76 6.13 -33.35
N ASP A 311 11.15 7.11 -32.68
CA ASP A 311 11.85 8.04 -31.79
C ASP A 311 12.32 7.32 -30.53
N ALA A 312 11.47 6.51 -29.90
CA ALA A 312 11.85 5.70 -28.75
C ALA A 312 13.02 4.76 -29.05
N LEU A 313 13.03 4.11 -30.22
CA LEU A 313 14.11 3.22 -30.64
C LEU A 313 15.41 4.00 -30.94
N ARG A 314 15.31 5.19 -31.53
CA ARG A 314 16.47 6.08 -31.74
C ARG A 314 17.05 6.52 -30.39
N THR A 315 16.22 6.95 -29.45
CA THR A 315 16.65 7.28 -28.08
C THR A 315 17.32 6.08 -27.41
N ALA A 316 16.77 4.87 -27.56
CA ALA A 316 17.42 3.66 -27.02
C ALA A 316 18.84 3.47 -27.58
N ARG A 317 19.06 3.70 -28.89
CA ARG A 317 20.41 3.65 -29.50
C ARG A 317 21.35 4.70 -28.94
N GLU A 318 20.90 5.95 -28.90
CA GLU A 318 21.71 7.10 -28.43
C GLU A 318 22.12 6.94 -26.96
N GLN A 319 21.29 6.30 -26.15
CA GLN A 319 21.53 6.02 -24.73
C GLN A 319 22.22 4.67 -24.48
N GLY A 320 22.58 3.91 -25.53
CA GLY A 320 23.19 2.59 -25.39
C GLY A 320 22.31 1.55 -24.69
N LEU A 321 20.98 1.73 -24.73
CA LEU A 321 20.02 0.81 -24.13
C LEU A 321 19.75 -0.38 -25.07
N PRO A 322 19.37 -1.56 -24.53
CA PRO A 322 19.11 -2.75 -25.32
C PRO A 322 18.11 -2.56 -26.48
N GLY A 323 17.11 -1.69 -26.34
CA GLY A 323 16.05 -1.54 -27.32
C GLY A 323 14.76 -1.00 -26.71
N VAL A 324 13.63 -1.40 -27.29
CA VAL A 324 12.29 -1.03 -26.81
C VAL A 324 11.39 -2.25 -26.63
N VAL A 325 10.40 -2.11 -25.77
CA VAL A 325 9.24 -3.00 -25.70
C VAL A 325 8.03 -2.25 -26.25
N ALA A 326 7.52 -2.69 -27.39
CA ALA A 326 6.27 -2.21 -27.96
C ALA A 326 5.10 -3.02 -27.40
N LYS A 327 4.09 -2.37 -26.84
CA LYS A 327 2.88 -2.99 -26.27
C LYS A 327 1.65 -2.46 -26.99
N ARG A 328 0.77 -3.34 -27.48
CA ARG A 328 -0.49 -2.93 -28.12
C ARG A 328 -1.37 -2.18 -27.12
N LEU A 329 -1.85 -0.99 -27.50
CA LEU A 329 -2.60 -0.11 -26.62
C LEU A 329 -3.91 -0.72 -26.11
N ASP A 330 -4.54 -1.54 -26.94
CA ASP A 330 -5.81 -2.22 -26.68
C ASP A 330 -5.64 -3.61 -26.05
N SER A 331 -4.41 -4.08 -25.83
CA SER A 331 -4.16 -5.42 -25.29
C SER A 331 -4.36 -5.51 -23.78
N VAL A 332 -4.98 -6.60 -23.34
CA VAL A 332 -5.02 -7.02 -21.94
C VAL A 332 -3.66 -7.56 -21.49
N TYR A 333 -3.48 -7.74 -20.18
CA TYR A 333 -2.34 -8.45 -19.63
C TYR A 333 -2.64 -9.96 -19.64
N GLU A 334 -1.71 -10.77 -20.16
CA GLU A 334 -1.86 -12.22 -20.26
C GLU A 334 -0.85 -12.90 -19.32
N PRO A 335 -1.22 -13.18 -18.05
CA PRO A 335 -0.30 -13.74 -17.06
C PRO A 335 0.42 -15.01 -17.54
N GLY A 336 1.74 -15.03 -17.38
CA GLY A 336 2.62 -16.14 -17.74
C GLY A 336 2.81 -16.39 -19.24
N GLN A 337 2.10 -15.67 -20.11
CA GLN A 337 2.17 -15.89 -21.55
C GLN A 337 3.28 -15.10 -22.21
N ARG A 338 3.89 -15.69 -23.24
CA ARG A 338 4.67 -14.94 -24.24
C ARG A 338 3.72 -14.51 -25.35
N SER A 339 3.49 -13.21 -25.48
CA SER A 339 2.47 -12.67 -26.38
C SER A 339 3.08 -11.89 -27.53
N ARG A 340 2.39 -11.84 -28.68
CA ARG A 340 2.72 -10.94 -29.80
C ARG A 340 2.15 -9.54 -29.63
N ALA A 341 1.25 -9.35 -28.64
CA ALA A 341 0.76 -8.04 -28.24
C ALA A 341 1.85 -7.23 -27.54
N TRP A 342 2.89 -7.89 -27.01
CA TRP A 342 4.12 -7.28 -26.53
C TRP A 342 5.27 -7.73 -27.42
N ARG A 343 6.06 -6.79 -27.94
CA ARG A 343 7.19 -7.08 -28.84
C ARG A 343 8.44 -6.43 -28.30
N SER A 344 9.54 -7.16 -28.25
CA SER A 344 10.85 -6.58 -27.96
C SER A 344 11.61 -6.38 -29.26
N ILE A 345 12.11 -5.17 -29.48
CA ILE A 345 12.88 -4.78 -30.66
C ILE A 345 14.24 -4.27 -30.18
N ASP A 346 15.30 -4.80 -30.76
CA ASP A 346 16.68 -4.47 -30.38
C ASP A 346 17.10 -3.12 -31.00
N ALA A 347 17.94 -2.38 -30.27
CA ALA A 347 18.50 -1.12 -30.76
C ALA A 347 19.64 -1.30 -31.77
N SER A 348 20.31 -2.46 -31.78
CA SER A 348 21.49 -2.75 -32.60
C SER A 348 21.26 -2.63 -34.10
#